data_AF-A1ZYP2-F1
#
_entry.id   AF-A1ZYP2-F1
#
_cell.length_a   1.000
_cell.length_b   1.000
_cell.length_c   1.000
_cell.angle_alpha   90.00
_cell.angle_beta   90.00
_cell.angle_gamma   90.00
#
_symmetry.space_group_name_H-M   'P 1'
#
loop_
_entity.id
_entity.type
_entity.pdbx_description
1 polymer ?
#
loop_
_entity_poly.entity_id
_entity_poly.type
_entity_poly.pdbx_seq_one_letter_code
_entity_poly.pdbx_strand_id
1 'polypeptide(L)' 'MEQWEAIHEGFLRYYFSLSSTEIDSLSDDEFARQIALLEYIREEERKQTALNVSQSGVYSQ' A
#
# COMPACT_ATOMS: atom_id res chain seq x y z
N MET A 1 6.43 -20.06 -2.92
CA MET A 1 6.19 -18.62 -2.71
C MET A 1 7.17 -18.18 -1.65
N GLU A 2 8.05 -17.24 -1.98
CA GLU A 2 9.02 -16.71 -1.03
C GLU A 2 8.28 -15.92 0.06
N GLN A 3 8.81 -15.89 1.30
CA GLN A 3 8.14 -15.19 2.42
C GLN A 3 7.83 -13.72 2.10
N TRP A 4 8.68 -13.09 1.28
CA TRP A 4 8.52 -11.73 0.81
C TRP A 4 7.26 -11.57 -0.07
N GLU A 5 7.03 -12.47 -1.03
CA GLU A 5 5.86 -12.44 -1.92
C GLU A 5 4.56 -12.60 -1.12
N ALA A 6 4.54 -13.53 -0.15
CA ALA A 6 3.35 -13.79 0.68
C ALA A 6 2.93 -12.57 1.53
N ILE A 7 3.90 -11.81 2.04
CA ILE A 7 3.63 -10.56 2.77
C ILE A 7 3.01 -9.52 1.83
N HIS A 8 3.57 -9.36 0.63
CA HIS A 8 3.08 -8.41 -0.35
C HIS A 8 1.72 -8.78 -0.91
N GLU A 9 1.44 -10.06 -1.15
CA GLU A 9 0.12 -10.55 -1.52
C GLU A 9 -0.93 -10.11 -0.50
N GLY A 10 -0.67 -10.28 0.80
CA GLY A 10 -1.56 -9.83 1.86
C GLY A 10 -1.93 -8.34 1.77
N PHE A 11 -0.95 -7.49 1.47
CA PHE A 11 -1.20 -6.05 1.29
C PHE A 11 -1.95 -5.73 0.00
N LEU A 12 -1.62 -6.38 -1.12
CA LEU A 12 -2.31 -6.19 -2.39
C LEU A 12 -3.79 -6.56 -2.29
N ARG A 13 -4.10 -7.67 -1.61
CA ARG A 13 -5.48 -8.09 -1.34
C ARG A 13 -6.22 -7.07 -0.47
N TYR A 14 -5.55 -6.51 0.54
CA TYR A 14 -6.17 -5.53 1.45
C TYR A 14 -6.40 -4.16 0.78
N TYR A 15 -5.40 -3.61 0.09
CA TYR A 15 -5.47 -2.27 -0.50
C TYR A 15 -6.21 -2.22 -1.84
N PHE A 16 -6.02 -3.23 -2.69
CA PHE A 16 -6.56 -3.23 -4.05
C PHE A 16 -7.71 -4.22 -4.26
N SER A 17 -8.11 -4.95 -3.22
CA SER A 17 -9.17 -5.97 -3.30
C SER A 17 -8.92 -7.06 -4.35
N LEU A 18 -7.65 -7.30 -4.69
CA LEU A 18 -7.27 -8.40 -5.57
C LEU A 18 -7.49 -9.75 -4.86
N SER A 19 -7.88 -10.78 -5.60
CA SER A 19 -7.86 -12.16 -5.12
C SER A 19 -6.47 -12.80 -5.29
N SER A 20 -6.19 -13.87 -4.56
CA SER A 20 -4.95 -14.64 -4.73
C SER A 20 -4.79 -15.14 -6.17
N THR A 21 -5.89 -15.55 -6.82
CA THR A 21 -5.87 -15.98 -8.23
C THR A 21 -5.51 -14.85 -9.19
N GLU A 22 -6.00 -13.63 -8.95
CA GLU A 22 -5.60 -12.47 -9.75
C GLU A 22 -4.13 -12.15 -9.56
N ILE A 23 -3.61 -12.25 -8.33
CA ILE A 23 -2.20 -12.00 -8.01
C ILE A 23 -1.30 -13.07 -8.65
N ASP A 24 -1.67 -14.35 -8.57
CA ASP A 24 -0.94 -15.46 -9.20
C ASP A 24 -0.93 -15.35 -10.74
N SER A 25 -1.86 -14.59 -11.32
CA SER A 25 -1.93 -14.36 -12.77
C SER A 25 -1.07 -13.19 -13.25
N LEU A 26 -0.52 -12.40 -12.34
CA LEU A 26 0.36 -11.28 -12.68
C LEU A 26 1.73 -11.82 -13.11
N SER A 27 2.29 -11.23 -14.17
CA SER A 27 3.73 -11.35 -14.43
C SER A 27 4.55 -10.64 -13.35
N ASP A 28 5.82 -11.00 -13.21
CA ASP A 28 6.75 -10.38 -12.25
C ASP A 28 6.78 -8.84 -12.37
N ASP A 29 6.75 -8.31 -13.61
CA ASP A 29 6.71 -6.87 -13.88
C ASP A 29 5.40 -6.22 -13.42
N GLU A 30 4.27 -6.91 -13.61
CA GLU A 30 2.96 -6.43 -13.16
C GLU A 30 2.87 -6.46 -11.63
N PHE A 31 3.33 -7.55 -11.01
CA PHE A 31 3.43 -7.67 -9.57
C PHE A 31 4.27 -6.53 -8.99
N ALA A 32 5.49 -6.30 -9.52
CA ALA A 32 6.37 -5.21 -9.11
C ALA A 32 5.72 -3.83 -9.27
N ARG A 33 4.96 -3.59 -10.34
CA ARG A 33 4.19 -2.35 -10.52
C ARG A 33 3.12 -2.17 -9.45
N GLN A 34 2.41 -3.24 -9.07
CA GLN A 34 1.42 -3.15 -7.99
C GLN A 34 2.09 -2.84 -6.64
N ILE A 35 3.27 -3.41 -6.37
CA ILE A 35 4.04 -3.08 -5.16
C ILE A 35 4.47 -1.61 -5.15
N ALA A 36 5.03 -1.11 -6.26
CA ALA A 36 5.45 0.28 -6.35
C ALA A 36 4.28 1.26 -6.14
N LEU A 37 3.10 0.94 -6.68
CA LEU A 37 1.89 1.74 -6.47
C LEU A 37 1.45 1.72 -4.99
N LEU A 38 1.47 0.56 -4.35
CA LEU A 38 1.16 0.42 -2.92
C LEU A 38 2.09 1.28 -2.06
N GLU A 39 3.39 1.23 -2.32
CA GLU A 39 4.38 2.03 -1.59
C GLU A 39 4.13 3.53 -1.74
N TYR A 40 3.80 3.98 -2.96
CA TYR A 40 3.43 5.37 -3.21
C TYR A 40 2.20 5.79 -2.41
N ILE A 41 1.13 5.00 -2.41
CA ILE A 41 -0.10 5.29 -1.65
C ILE A 41 0.21 5.43 -0.16
N ARG A 42 0.95 4.48 0.41
CA ARG A 42 1.31 4.50 1.84
C ARG A 42 2.17 5.71 2.21
N GLU A 43 3.04 6.15 1.30
CA GLU A 43 3.83 7.35 1.49
C GLU A 43 2.96 8.62 1.49
N GLU A 44 1.99 8.72 0.59
CA GLU A 44 1.04 9.83 0.58
C GLU A 44 0.13 9.83 1.81
N GLU A 45 -0.36 8.67 2.26
CA GLU A 45 -1.12 8.52 3.51
C GLU A 45 -0.30 9.00 4.73
N ARG A 46 1.00 8.68 4.76
CA ARG A 46 1.91 9.13 5.82
C ARG A 46 2.08 10.65 5.81
N LYS A 47 2.26 11.27 4.64
CA LYS A 47 2.35 12.74 4.51
C LYS A 47 1.07 13.41 4.96
N GLN A 48 -0.09 12.92 4.52
CA GLN A 48 -1.39 13.47 4.91
C GLN A 48 -1.63 13.35 6.41
N THR A 49 -1.26 12.22 7.02
CA THR A 49 -1.36 12.04 8.47
C THR A 49 -0.48 13.04 9.22
N ALA A 50 0.77 13.26 8.77
CA ALA A 50 1.67 14.24 9.38
C ALA A 50 1.13 15.68 9.28
N LEU A 51 0.51 16.04 8.16
CA LEU A 51 -0.14 17.34 7.96
C LEU A 51 -1.35 17.50 8.90
N ASN A 52 -2.21 16.49 8.99
CA ASN A 52 -3.41 16.52 9.84
C ASN A 52 -3.04 16.66 11.32
N VAL A 53 -2.05 15.92 11.81
CA VAL A 53 -1.54 16.05 13.19
C VAL A 53 -1.01 17.45 13.47
N SER A 54 -0.30 18.04 12.50
CA SER A 54 0.25 19.39 12.62
C SER A 54 -0.82 20.48 12.66
N GLN A 55 -1.95 20.30 11.95
CA GLN A 55 -3.07 21.24 11.95
C GLN A 55 -3.99 21.09 13.17
N SER A 56 -4.27 19.86 13.63
CA SER A 56 -5.14 19.64 14.80
C SER A 56 -4.55 20.21 16.10
N GLY A 57 -3.22 20.37 16.19
CA GLY A 57 -2.57 21.05 17.31
C GLY A 57 -2.68 22.59 17.30
N VAL A 58 -2.96 23.21 16.14
CA VAL A 58 -3.02 24.68 15.98
C VAL A 58 -4.41 25.24 16.28
N TYR A 59 -5.47 24.46 16.06
CA TYR A 59 -6.86 24.87 16.34
C TYR A 59 -7.35 24.55 17.77
N SER A 60 -6.46 24.06 18.64
CA SER A 60 -6.77 23.68 20.02
C SER A 60 -6.26 24.67 21.08
N GLN A 61 -5.93 25.92 20.69
CA GLN A 61 -5.55 27.01 21.62
C GLN A 61 -6.54 28.16 21.58
#